data_AF-A0A6B9Z247-F1
#
_entry.id   AF-A0A6B9Z247-F1
#
_cell.length_a   1.000
_cell.length_b   1.000
_cell.length_c   1.000
_cell.angle_alpha   90.00
_cell.angle_beta   90.00
_cell.angle_gamma   90.00
#
_symmetry.space_group_name_H-M   'P 1'
#
loop_
_entity.id
_entity.type
_entity.pdbx_description
1 polymer ?
#
loop_
_entity_poly.entity_id
_entity_poly.type
_entity_poly.pdbx_seq_one_letter_code
_entity_poly.pdbx_strand_id
1 'polypeptide(L)'
;MNKRIQIIALVLVMLSAITACLPGKSTTIVNKTDNLTQKIKYSGKIVFTLDKTAIEHISDGGYLEFEENGEGFTASSDSHGKVAYEFNNDGKVNELNEGQKQFLAHAVNIIVKEQQKLKPGNNQ
;
A
#
# COMPACT_ATOMS: atom_id res chain seq x y z
N MET A 1 -36.62 42.60 7.03
CA MET A 1 -35.80 41.37 6.84
C MET A 1 -36.75 40.22 6.50
N ASN A 2 -36.72 39.71 5.27
CA ASN A 2 -37.78 38.85 4.76
C ASN A 2 -37.61 37.42 5.28
N LYS A 3 -38.62 36.90 5.99
CA LYS A 3 -38.63 35.55 6.59
C LYS A 3 -38.33 34.43 5.58
N ARG A 4 -38.58 34.67 4.28
CA ARG A 4 -38.25 33.77 3.18
C ARG A 4 -36.74 33.67 2.89
N ILE A 5 -35.99 34.75 3.10
CA ILE A 5 -34.53 34.79 2.90
C ILE A 5 -33.81 34.04 4.03
N GLN A 6 -34.32 34.12 5.26
CA GLN A 6 -33.78 33.36 6.40
C GLN A 6 -33.96 31.85 6.24
N ILE A 7 -35.06 31.39 5.63
CA ILE A 7 -35.30 29.96 5.42
C ILE A 7 -34.38 29.39 4.32
N ILE A 8 -34.12 30.16 3.25
CA ILE A 8 -33.25 29.74 2.15
C ILE A 8 -31.79 29.61 2.60
N ALA A 9 -31.33 30.51 3.47
CA ALA A 9 -29.98 30.46 4.03
C ALA A 9 -29.76 29.21 4.92
N LEU A 10 -30.81 28.73 5.60
CA LEU A 10 -30.70 27.60 6.53
C LEU A 10 -30.54 26.24 5.81
N VAL A 11 -31.13 26.09 4.63
CA VAL A 11 -31.07 24.83 3.84
C VAL A 11 -29.71 24.65 3.15
N LEU A 12 -29.05 25.75 2.75
CA LEU A 12 -27.75 25.68 2.08
C LEU A 12 -26.62 25.20 3.00
N VAL A 13 -26.73 25.41 4.31
CA VAL A 13 -25.71 25.03 5.30
C VAL A 13 -25.71 23.53 5.61
N MET A 14 -26.83 22.81 5.38
CA MET A 14 -26.88 21.36 5.62
C MET A 14 -26.24 20.51 4.51
N LEU A 15 -25.96 21.08 3.33
CA LEU A 15 -25.45 20.33 2.18
C LEU A 15 -23.91 20.23 2.10
N SER A 16 -23.17 20.86 3.02
CA SER A 16 -21.70 20.87 2.97
C SER A 16 -21.00 19.73 3.74
N ALA A 17 -21.75 18.78 4.33
CA ALA A 17 -21.19 17.77 5.23
C ALA A 17 -20.89 16.39 4.57
N ILE A 18 -20.74 16.34 3.24
CA ILE A 18 -20.25 15.12 2.56
C ILE A 18 -18.82 15.35 2.09
N THR A 19 -17.90 15.60 3.03
CA THR A 19 -16.47 15.44 2.74
C THR A 19 -16.25 13.97 2.46
N ALA A 20 -16.12 13.64 1.18
CA ALA A 20 -15.85 12.31 0.68
C ALA A 20 -14.53 11.79 1.29
N CYS A 21 -14.63 10.96 2.33
CA CYS A 21 -13.58 10.00 2.61
C CYS A 21 -13.52 9.07 1.39
N LEU A 22 -12.64 9.36 0.44
CA LEU A 22 -12.25 8.38 -0.57
C LEU A 22 -11.48 7.30 0.20
N PRO A 23 -12.03 6.09 0.39
CA PRO A 23 -11.24 5.00 0.95
C PRO A 23 -10.02 4.81 0.07
N GLY A 24 -8.82 4.81 0.67
CA GLY A 24 -7.57 4.63 -0.05
C GLY A 24 -7.66 3.41 -0.95
N LYS A 25 -7.30 3.56 -2.23
CA LYS A 25 -7.31 2.45 -3.17
C LYS A 25 -6.29 1.42 -2.72
N SER A 26 -6.75 0.22 -2.39
CA SER A 26 -5.88 -0.93 -2.17
C SER A 26 -5.93 -1.86 -3.38
N THR A 27 -4.81 -2.51 -3.68
CA THR A 27 -4.70 -3.52 -4.72
C THR A 27 -4.29 -4.83 -4.07
N THR A 28 -4.93 -5.93 -4.46
CA THR A 28 -4.54 -7.29 -4.06
C THR A 28 -4.32 -8.12 -5.32
N ILE A 29 -3.16 -8.75 -5.40
CA ILE A 29 -2.77 -9.70 -6.45
C ILE A 29 -2.60 -11.05 -5.76
N VAL A 30 -3.28 -12.07 -6.25
CA VAL A 30 -3.17 -13.43 -5.74
C VAL A 30 -2.81 -14.34 -6.90
N ASN A 31 -1.63 -14.95 -6.82
CA ASN A 31 -1.13 -15.93 -7.77
C ASN A 31 -1.12 -17.29 -7.08
N LYS A 32 -1.95 -18.22 -7.56
CA LYS A 32 -2.04 -19.58 -7.01
C LYS A 32 -1.88 -20.60 -8.13
N THR A 33 -0.92 -21.48 -7.97
CA THR A 33 -0.67 -22.67 -8.80
C THR A 33 -0.50 -23.89 -7.89
N ASP A 34 -0.33 -25.08 -8.46
CA ASP A 34 -0.16 -26.31 -7.67
C ASP A 34 1.06 -26.26 -6.73
N ASN A 35 2.09 -25.48 -7.08
CA ASN A 35 3.37 -25.42 -6.34
C ASN A 35 3.70 -24.03 -5.78
N LEU A 36 2.81 -23.04 -5.95
CA LEU A 36 3.07 -21.66 -5.53
C LEU A 36 1.79 -21.02 -5.01
N THR A 37 1.84 -20.49 -3.78
CA THR A 37 0.85 -19.55 -3.28
C THR A 37 1.54 -18.22 -3.00
N GLN A 38 1.16 -17.18 -3.74
CA GLN A 38 1.73 -15.85 -3.61
C GLN A 38 0.62 -14.80 -3.51
N LYS A 39 0.78 -13.88 -2.57
CA LYS A 39 -0.14 -12.77 -2.33
C LYS A 39 0.64 -11.48 -2.19
N ILE A 40 0.22 -10.46 -2.93
CA ILE A 40 0.76 -9.10 -2.86
C ILE A 40 -0.41 -8.19 -2.59
N LYS A 41 -0.38 -7.42 -1.52
CA LYS A 41 -1.42 -6.47 -1.18
C LYS A 41 -0.80 -5.14 -0.82
N TYR A 42 -1.29 -4.05 -1.40
CA TYR A 42 -0.72 -2.74 -1.16
C TYR A 42 -1.73 -1.62 -1.23
N SER A 43 -1.42 -0.51 -0.55
CA SER A 43 -2.17 0.74 -0.59
C SER A 43 -1.20 1.92 -0.53
N GLY A 44 -1.59 3.02 -1.18
CA GLY A 44 -0.77 4.23 -1.24
C GLY A 44 0.36 4.15 -2.27
N LYS A 45 1.29 5.11 -2.19
CA LYS A 45 2.45 5.19 -3.07
C LYS A 45 3.62 4.46 -2.41
N ILE A 46 4.15 3.46 -3.11
CA ILE A 46 5.35 2.73 -2.70
C ILE A 46 6.46 3.06 -3.70
N VAL A 47 7.62 3.47 -3.20
CA VAL A 47 8.83 3.74 -3.97
C VAL A 47 9.87 2.72 -3.55
N PHE A 48 10.37 1.96 -4.52
CA PHE A 48 11.47 1.03 -4.32
C PHE A 48 12.80 1.73 -4.60
N THR A 49 13.87 1.24 -4.00
CA THR A 49 15.24 1.70 -4.28
C THR A 49 15.60 1.47 -5.75
N LEU A 50 16.59 2.23 -6.26
CA LEU A 50 17.01 2.16 -7.66
C LEU A 50 17.47 0.75 -8.10
N ASP A 51 18.15 0.03 -7.19
CA ASP A 51 18.60 -1.35 -7.39
C ASP A 51 17.48 -2.40 -7.22
N LYS A 52 16.26 -1.97 -6.84
CA LYS A 52 15.07 -2.80 -6.64
C LYS A 52 15.28 -3.92 -5.61
N THR A 53 16.04 -3.65 -4.56
CA THR A 53 16.27 -4.60 -3.46
C THR A 53 15.54 -4.24 -2.18
N ALA A 54 15.08 -2.99 -2.04
CA ALA A 54 14.43 -2.50 -0.83
C ALA A 54 13.32 -1.49 -1.14
N ILE A 55 12.60 -1.10 -0.08
CA ILE A 55 11.59 -0.04 -0.12
C ILE A 55 12.23 1.25 0.39
N GLU A 56 12.23 2.27 -0.45
CA GLU A 56 12.76 3.59 -0.12
C GLU A 56 11.72 4.42 0.63
N HIS A 57 10.45 4.37 0.19
CA HIS A 57 9.39 5.17 0.77
C HIS A 57 8.01 4.52 0.62
N ILE A 58 7.18 4.69 1.64
CA ILE A 58 5.74 4.38 1.62
C ILE A 58 5.01 5.64 2.07
N SER A 59 4.00 6.07 1.30
CA SER A 59 3.17 7.22 1.68
C SER A 59 2.48 6.99 3.03
N ASP A 60 2.15 8.07 3.73
CA ASP A 60 1.41 8.00 5.00
C ASP A 60 0.10 7.19 4.86
N GLY A 61 -0.19 6.36 5.85
CA GLY A 61 -1.28 5.38 5.83
C GLY A 61 -1.17 4.26 4.77
N GLY A 62 -0.09 4.23 3.99
CA GLY A 62 0.21 3.20 3.01
C GLY A 62 0.85 1.97 3.64
N TYR A 63 0.75 0.85 2.91
CA TYR A 63 1.38 -0.41 3.32
C TYR A 63 1.63 -1.31 2.11
N LEU A 64 2.52 -2.27 2.30
CA LEU A 64 2.80 -3.39 1.40
C LEU A 64 2.85 -4.67 2.22
N GLU A 65 2.02 -5.65 1.85
CA GLU A 65 1.99 -6.99 2.41
C GLU A 65 2.39 -7.96 1.29
N PHE A 66 3.39 -8.79 1.55
CA PHE A 66 3.87 -9.82 0.66
C PHE A 66 3.86 -11.16 1.39
N GLU A 67 3.32 -12.19 0.76
CA GLU A 67 3.33 -13.56 1.25
C GLU A 67 3.65 -14.50 0.10
N GLU A 68 4.56 -15.44 0.33
CA GLU A 68 4.90 -16.52 -0.60
C GLU A 68 5.12 -17.82 0.18
N ASN A 69 4.34 -18.85 -0.16
CA ASN A 69 4.41 -20.19 0.43
C ASN A 69 4.36 -20.21 1.98
N GLY A 70 3.65 -19.26 2.59
CA GLY A 70 3.46 -19.17 4.03
C GLY A 70 4.48 -18.30 4.77
N GLU A 71 5.52 -17.80 4.08
CA GLU A 71 6.43 -16.79 4.61
C GLU A 71 6.03 -15.41 4.07
N GLY A 72 6.10 -14.37 4.91
CA GLY A 72 5.68 -13.05 4.47
C GLY A 72 6.17 -11.91 5.33
N PHE A 73 5.99 -10.71 4.81
CA PHE A 73 6.20 -9.48 5.57
C PHE A 73 5.15 -8.43 5.26
N THR A 74 4.95 -7.53 6.22
CA THR A 74 4.24 -6.27 6.04
C THR A 74 5.22 -5.11 6.22
N ALA A 75 5.25 -4.19 5.27
CA ALA A 75 5.97 -2.93 5.34
C ALA A 75 4.99 -1.76 5.42
N SER A 76 5.24 -0.82 6.32
CA SER A 76 4.42 0.38 6.52
C SER A 76 5.28 1.58 6.89
N SER A 77 4.77 2.79 6.68
CA SER A 77 5.44 3.99 7.20
C SER A 77 5.24 4.07 8.72
N ASP A 78 6.30 4.34 9.46
CA ASP A 78 6.25 4.61 10.90
C ASP A 78 5.90 6.07 11.19
N SER A 79 5.76 6.43 12.48
CA SER A 79 5.43 7.79 12.90
C SER A 79 6.49 8.85 12.54
N HIS A 80 7.66 8.43 12.06
CA HIS A 80 8.76 9.28 11.63
C HIS A 80 8.98 9.24 10.11
N GLY A 81 8.08 8.60 9.36
CA GLY A 81 8.18 8.47 7.90
C GLY A 81 9.19 7.41 7.43
N LYS A 82 9.77 6.61 8.33
CA LYS A 82 10.66 5.50 7.98
C LYS A 82 9.86 4.24 7.65
N VAL A 83 10.44 3.33 6.89
CA VAL A 83 9.80 2.05 6.59
C VAL A 83 10.05 1.08 7.74
N ALA A 84 8.97 0.64 8.39
CA ALA A 84 8.97 -0.41 9.39
C ALA A 84 8.46 -1.72 8.78
N TYR A 85 9.10 -2.83 9.14
CA TYR A 85 8.81 -4.16 8.61
C TYR A 85 8.34 -5.09 9.72
N GLU A 86 7.42 -5.99 9.40
CA GLU A 86 6.88 -7.02 10.28
C GLU A 86 6.92 -8.34 9.52
N PHE A 87 7.74 -9.30 9.94
CA PHE A 87 7.87 -10.60 9.27
C PHE A 87 7.05 -11.64 10.01
N ASN A 88 6.26 -12.46 9.31
CA ASN A 88 5.49 -13.58 9.88
C ASN A 88 4.64 -13.22 11.12
N ASN A 89 4.17 -11.97 11.22
CA ASN A 89 3.45 -11.40 12.37
C ASN A 89 4.28 -11.31 13.68
N ASP A 90 5.61 -11.26 13.57
CA ASP A 90 6.51 -10.93 14.67
C ASP A 90 6.46 -9.42 15.00
N GLY A 91 7.36 -8.95 15.88
CA GLY A 91 7.46 -7.52 16.17
C GLY A 91 7.94 -6.68 14.99
N LYS A 92 7.52 -5.42 14.95
CA LYS A 92 8.00 -4.44 13.96
C LYS A 92 9.49 -4.14 14.17
N VAL A 93 10.26 -4.20 13.09
CA VAL A 93 11.68 -3.90 13.03
C VAL A 93 11.97 -2.85 11.96
N ASN A 94 12.95 -1.99 12.24
CA ASN A 94 13.47 -1.00 11.28
C ASN A 94 14.84 -1.39 10.73
N GLU A 95 15.45 -2.43 11.29
CA GLU A 95 16.73 -2.99 10.86
C GLU A 95 16.52 -4.46 10.50
N LEU A 96 16.92 -4.82 9.29
CA LEU A 96 16.77 -6.17 8.76
C LEU A 96 18.07 -6.94 8.90
N ASN A 97 17.97 -8.20 9.31
CA ASN A 97 19.10 -9.12 9.20
C ASN A 97 19.33 -9.53 7.72
N GLU A 98 20.45 -10.19 7.43
CA GLU A 98 20.81 -10.56 6.05
C GLU A 98 19.76 -11.46 5.36
N GLY A 99 19.16 -12.41 6.07
CA GLY A 99 18.10 -13.26 5.52
C GLY A 99 16.83 -12.45 5.17
N GLN A 100 16.44 -11.52 6.05
CA GLN A 100 15.31 -10.63 5.82
C GLN A 100 15.56 -9.66 4.64
N LYS A 101 16.78 -9.16 4.48
CA LYS A 101 17.16 -8.34 3.31
C LYS A 101 17.07 -9.14 2.02
N GLN A 102 17.55 -10.39 2.03
CA GLN A 102 17.46 -11.28 0.86
C GLN A 102 16.00 -11.59 0.49
N PHE A 103 15.17 -11.90 1.48
CA PHE A 103 13.73 -12.13 1.27
C PHE A 103 13.02 -10.87 0.74
N LEU A 104 13.32 -9.70 1.31
CA LEU A 104 12.80 -8.42 0.83
C LEU A 104 13.21 -8.17 -0.63
N ALA A 105 14.48 -8.36 -0.97
CA ALA A 105 14.96 -8.15 -2.33
C ALA A 105 14.28 -9.09 -3.35
N HIS A 106 14.06 -10.36 -2.96
CA HIS A 106 13.30 -11.31 -3.76
C HIS A 106 11.85 -10.82 -3.98
N ALA A 107 11.17 -10.44 -2.91
CA ALA A 107 9.80 -9.92 -2.97
C ALA A 107 9.67 -8.64 -3.81
N VAL A 108 10.58 -7.66 -3.65
CA VAL A 108 10.58 -6.42 -4.45
C VAL A 108 10.70 -6.74 -5.93
N ASN A 109 11.59 -7.67 -6.31
CA ASN A 109 11.73 -8.09 -7.70
C ASN A 109 10.44 -8.69 -8.28
N ILE A 110 9.74 -9.52 -7.50
CA ILE A 110 8.44 -10.07 -7.90
C ILE A 110 7.41 -8.96 -8.06
N ILE A 111 7.28 -8.08 -7.05
CA ILE A 111 6.27 -7.02 -7.05
C ILE A 111 6.48 -6.08 -8.24
N VAL A 112 7.71 -5.70 -8.54
CA VAL A 112 8.02 -4.84 -9.69
C VAL A 112 7.62 -5.54 -11.00
N LYS A 113 7.86 -6.84 -11.15
CA LYS A 113 7.43 -7.62 -12.32
C LYS A 113 5.90 -7.67 -12.44
N GLU A 114 5.19 -7.92 -11.34
CA GLU A 114 3.72 -7.94 -11.33
C GLU A 114 3.14 -6.55 -11.65
N GLN A 115 3.71 -5.48 -11.10
CA GLN A 115 3.31 -4.11 -11.43
C GLN A 115 3.53 -3.76 -12.91
N GLN A 116 4.56 -4.31 -13.56
CA GLN A 116 4.77 -4.12 -15.00
C GLN A 116 3.68 -4.79 -15.84
N LYS A 117 3.21 -5.98 -15.45
CA LYS A 117 2.11 -6.69 -16.12
C LYS A 117 0.78 -5.94 -16.02
N LEU A 118 0.57 -5.22 -14.93
CA LEU A 118 -0.67 -4.47 -14.68
C LEU A 118 -0.71 -3.10 -15.35
N LYS A 119 0.41 -2.58 -15.84
CA LYS A 119 0.43 -1.32 -16.60
C LYS A 119 -0.13 -1.57 -18.01
N PRO A 120 -1.26 -0.95 -18.39
CA PRO A 120 -1.74 -1.05 -19.76
C PRO A 120 -0.76 -0.34 -20.69
N GLY A 121 0.04 -1.09 -21.46
CA GLY A 121 0.81 -0.55 -22.57
C GLY A 121 2.26 -1.02 -22.72
N ASN A 122 2.52 -2.34 -22.80
CA ASN A 122 3.74 -2.86 -23.43
C ASN A 122 3.39 -4.07 -24.32
N ASN A 123 2.53 -3.82 -25.31
CA ASN A 123 2.57 -4.58 -26.57
C ASN A 123 3.29 -3.66 -27.56
N GLN A 124 4.59 -3.88 -27.74
CA GLN A 124 5.32 -3.39 -28.90
C GLN A 124 6.42 -4.38 -29.27
#